data_AF-A0A949ST83-F1
#
_entry.id   AF-A0A949ST83-F1
#
_cell.length_a   1.000
_cell.length_b   1.000
_cell.length_c   1.000
_cell.angle_alpha   90.00
_cell.angle_beta   90.00
_cell.angle_gamma   90.00
#
_symmetry.space_group_name_H-M   'P 1'
#
loop_
_entity.id
_entity.type
_entity.pdbx_description
1 polymer ?
#
loop_
_entity_poly.entity_id
_entity_poly.type
_entity_poly.pdbx_seq_one_letter_code
_entity_poly.pdbx_strand_id
1 'polypeptide(L)'
;MSTPDPLPSKPPTSWDGLRAMLRALMDLLLDFSFKRFVTPHLIRLLYALSLGAALLAALGWMFKGFTEGSVFYGLFTFVTGPVAFLLYMISARVAMEVILAIIEIAERMRQK
;
A
#
# COMPACT_ATOMS: atom_id res chain seq x y z
N MET A 1 -2.49 -18.57 -52.09
CA MET A 1 -1.29 -18.41 -51.24
C MET A 1 -1.76 -17.71 -49.97
N SER A 2 -2.21 -18.49 -48.98
CA SER A 2 -2.73 -17.96 -47.71
C SER A 2 -1.55 -17.54 -46.84
N THR A 3 -1.45 -16.25 -46.55
CA THR A 3 -0.52 -15.69 -45.57
C THR A 3 -0.78 -16.34 -44.20
N PRO A 4 0.22 -16.84 -43.47
CA PRO A 4 0.01 -17.35 -42.12
C PRO A 4 -0.45 -16.21 -41.21
N ASP A 5 -1.51 -16.44 -40.44
CA ASP A 5 -1.98 -15.49 -39.41
C ASP A 5 -0.84 -15.13 -38.44
N PRO A 6 -0.70 -13.84 -38.06
CA PRO A 6 0.28 -13.46 -37.06
C PRO A 6 -0.12 -14.08 -35.72
N LEU A 7 0.80 -14.85 -35.13
CA LEU A 7 0.62 -15.55 -33.88
C LEU A 7 0.09 -14.61 -32.77
N PRO A 8 -0.80 -15.09 -31.89
CA PRO A 8 -1.29 -14.30 -30.77
C PRO A 8 -0.12 -13.83 -29.90
N SER A 9 -0.11 -12.52 -29.61
CA SER A 9 0.91 -11.88 -28.78
C SER A 9 0.96 -12.57 -27.42
N LYS A 10 2.14 -13.08 -27.11
CA LYS A 10 2.49 -13.87 -25.92
C LYS A 10 1.80 -13.29 -24.67
N PRO A 11 1.05 -14.08 -23.88
CA PRO A 11 0.49 -13.59 -22.64
C PRO A 11 1.63 -13.07 -21.76
N PRO A 12 1.48 -11.89 -21.13
CA PRO A 12 2.56 -11.28 -20.36
C PRO A 12 3.01 -12.27 -19.28
N THR A 13 4.27 -12.68 -19.38
CA THR A 13 4.97 -13.48 -18.37
C THR A 13 4.87 -12.77 -17.02
N SER A 14 4.56 -13.52 -15.97
CA SER A 14 4.16 -13.04 -14.63
C SER A 14 5.07 -11.97 -14.00
N TRP A 15 6.35 -11.95 -14.37
CA TRP A 15 7.34 -10.98 -13.87
C TRP A 15 7.34 -9.65 -14.64
N ASP A 16 7.06 -9.68 -15.94
CA ASP A 16 7.00 -8.47 -16.77
C ASP A 16 5.74 -7.67 -16.47
N GLY A 17 4.62 -8.37 -16.22
CA GLY A 17 3.37 -7.77 -15.74
C GLY A 17 3.53 -7.11 -14.38
N LEU A 18 4.22 -7.77 -13.42
CA LEU A 18 4.52 -7.21 -12.10
C LEU A 18 5.38 -5.94 -12.18
N ARG A 19 6.42 -5.95 -13.03
CA ARG A 19 7.28 -4.79 -13.25
C ARG A 19 6.57 -3.63 -13.93
N ALA A 20 5.73 -3.91 -14.93
CA ALA A 20 4.92 -2.90 -15.59
C ALA A 20 3.92 -2.27 -14.61
N MET A 21 3.29 -3.08 -13.76
CA MET A 21 2.40 -2.61 -12.69
C MET A 21 3.15 -1.74 -11.68
N LEU A 22 4.37 -2.14 -11.26
CA LEU A 22 5.20 -1.33 -10.37
C LEU A 22 5.57 0.03 -10.98
N ARG A 23 5.93 0.09 -12.26
CA ARG A 23 6.22 1.36 -12.94
C ARG A 23 4.99 2.25 -13.03
N ALA A 24 3.83 1.70 -13.39
CA ALA A 24 2.58 2.45 -13.44
C ALA A 24 2.18 2.99 -12.06
N LEU A 25 2.41 2.23 -10.98
CA LEU A 25 2.20 2.70 -9.61
C LEU A 25 3.17 3.81 -9.21
N MET A 26 4.45 3.71 -9.59
CA MET A 26 5.43 4.77 -9.33
C MET A 26 5.08 6.06 -10.07
N ASP A 27 4.69 5.98 -11.35
CA ASP A 27 4.29 7.15 -12.12
C ASP A 27 3.03 7.80 -11.55
N LEU A 28 2.07 7.02 -11.05
CA LEU A 28 0.86 7.55 -10.40
C LEU A 28 1.17 8.19 -9.03
N LEU A 29 2.10 7.61 -8.25
CA LEU A 29 2.50 8.14 -6.94
C LEU A 29 3.40 9.38 -7.04
N LEU A 30 4.18 9.50 -8.11
CA LEU A 30 5.04 10.66 -8.40
C LEU A 30 4.37 11.68 -9.32
N ASP A 31 3.07 11.51 -9.64
CA ASP A 31 2.28 12.55 -10.32
C ASP A 31 1.93 13.67 -9.34
N PHE A 32 2.90 14.54 -9.08
CA PHE A 32 2.77 15.76 -8.27
C PHE A 32 1.94 16.87 -8.95
N SER A 33 1.27 16.58 -10.07
CA SER A 33 0.58 17.60 -10.86
C SER A 33 -0.64 18.21 -10.15
N PHE A 34 -1.21 17.57 -9.12
CA PHE A 34 -2.37 18.06 -8.32
C PHE A 34 -3.57 18.61 -9.14
N LYS A 35 -3.61 18.39 -10.47
CA LYS A 35 -4.56 19.04 -11.39
C LYS A 35 -5.88 18.30 -11.56
N ARG A 36 -5.99 17.06 -11.07
CA ARG A 36 -7.25 16.31 -11.05
C ARG A 36 -7.44 15.61 -9.71
N PHE A 37 -8.68 15.60 -9.24
CA PHE A 37 -9.17 15.01 -8.01
C PHE A 37 -8.98 13.48 -7.99
N VAL A 38 -7.74 13.00 -7.76
CA VAL A 38 -7.40 11.57 -7.53
C VAL A 38 -7.61 11.19 -6.05
N THR A 39 -8.13 12.11 -5.25
CA THR A 39 -8.08 12.09 -3.78
C THR A 39 -8.64 10.81 -3.15
N PRO A 40 -9.83 10.30 -3.49
CA PRO A 40 -10.37 9.10 -2.82
C PRO A 40 -9.74 7.79 -3.30
N HIS A 41 -9.11 7.75 -4.49
CA HIS A 41 -8.43 6.53 -4.95
C HIS A 41 -7.02 6.44 -4.37
N LEU A 42 -6.29 7.56 -4.32
CA LEU A 42 -4.95 7.65 -3.76
C LEU A 42 -4.93 7.32 -2.26
N ILE A 43 -5.92 7.79 -1.49
CA ILE A 43 -6.07 7.48 -0.06
C ILE A 43 -6.20 5.99 0.19
N ARG A 44 -7.01 5.28 -0.62
CA ARG A 44 -7.17 3.83 -0.51
C ARG A 44 -5.87 3.09 -0.83
N LEU A 45 -5.13 3.55 -1.85
CA LEU A 45 -3.82 3.00 -2.19
C LEU A 45 -2.81 3.21 -1.05
N LEU A 46 -2.74 4.43 -0.50
CA LEU A 46 -1.84 4.76 0.61
C LEU A 46 -2.16 3.93 1.87
N TYR A 47 -3.45 3.72 2.17
CA TYR A 47 -3.85 2.85 3.27
C TYR A 47 -3.41 1.39 3.06
N ALA A 48 -3.62 0.83 1.86
CA ALA A 48 -3.19 -0.53 1.56
C ALA A 48 -1.66 -0.69 1.64
N LEU A 49 -0.92 0.29 1.10
CA LEU A 49 0.54 0.30 1.16
C LEU A 49 1.05 0.45 2.60
N SER A 50 0.45 1.34 3.40
CA SER A 50 0.86 1.54 4.80
C SER A 50 0.59 0.29 5.64
N LEU A 51 -0.54 -0.38 5.42
CA LEU A 51 -0.88 -1.62 6.11
C LEU A 51 0.06 -2.77 5.71
N GLY A 52 0.38 -2.88 4.41
CA GLY A 52 1.37 -3.85 3.92
C GLY A 52 2.75 -3.60 4.53
N ALA A 53 3.20 -2.35 4.57
CA ALA A 53 4.47 -1.99 5.18
C ALA A 53 4.49 -2.26 6.70
N ALA A 54 3.41 -1.94 7.41
CA ALA A 54 3.29 -2.21 8.84
C ALA A 54 3.28 -3.71 9.15
N LEU A 55 2.63 -4.53 8.32
CA LEU A 55 2.65 -5.98 8.45
C LEU A 55 4.07 -6.53 8.29
N LEU A 56 4.78 -6.11 7.23
CA LEU A 56 6.17 -6.52 7.00
C LEU A 56 7.10 -6.06 8.12
N ALA A 57 6.90 -4.84 8.64
CA ALA A 57 7.66 -4.31 9.76
C ALA A 57 7.41 -5.10 11.05
N ALA A 58 6.14 -5.43 11.35
CA ALA A 58 5.78 -6.23 12.51
C ALA A 58 6.38 -7.64 12.43
N LEU A 59 6.27 -8.30 11.27
CA LEU A 59 6.89 -9.61 11.04
C LEU A 59 8.41 -9.54 11.19
N GLY A 60 9.06 -8.56 10.56
CA GLY A 60 10.50 -8.35 10.68
C GLY A 60 10.95 -8.12 12.13
N TRP A 61 10.18 -7.34 12.89
CA TRP A 61 10.46 -7.12 14.31
C TRP A 61 10.29 -8.38 15.16
N MET A 62 9.25 -9.17 14.90
CA MET A 62 9.04 -10.46 15.57
C MET A 62 10.21 -11.39 15.32
N PHE A 63 10.64 -11.57 14.06
CA PHE A 63 11.78 -12.44 13.73
C PHE A 63 13.09 -11.94 14.35
N LYS A 64 13.36 -10.64 14.28
CA LYS A 64 14.54 -10.04 14.91
C LYS A 64 14.60 -10.27 16.42
N GLY A 65 13.44 -10.28 17.08
CA GLY A 65 13.38 -10.56 18.51
C GLY A 65 13.89 -11.94 18.90
N PHE A 66 13.76 -12.94 18.02
CA PHE A 66 14.30 -14.29 18.25
C PHE A 66 15.76 -14.43 17.81
N THR A 67 16.23 -13.67 16.81
CA THR A 67 17.60 -13.79 16.28
C THR A 67 18.62 -12.95 17.03
N GLU A 68 18.24 -11.76 17.48
CA GLU A 68 19.14 -10.79 18.13
C GLU A 68 18.94 -10.74 19.64
N GLY A 69 17.79 -11.20 20.14
CA GLY A 69 17.40 -11.13 21.55
C GLY A 69 17.50 -12.46 22.31
N SER A 70 17.12 -12.41 23.59
CA SER A 70 16.89 -13.61 24.40
C SER A 70 15.53 -14.25 24.07
N VAL A 71 15.34 -15.52 24.44
CA VAL A 71 14.05 -16.23 24.25
C VAL A 71 12.87 -15.47 24.85
N PHE A 72 13.08 -14.81 26.00
CA PHE A 72 12.07 -13.93 26.61
C PHE A 72 11.74 -12.69 25.76
N TYR A 73 12.75 -12.08 25.13
CA TYR A 73 12.54 -10.94 24.24
C TYR A 73 11.77 -11.35 22.98
N GLY A 74 12.11 -12.50 22.38
CA GLY A 74 11.37 -13.05 21.24
C GLY A 74 9.90 -13.34 21.57
N LEU A 75 9.61 -13.90 22.75
CA LEU A 75 8.24 -14.12 23.19
C LEU A 75 7.49 -12.80 23.41
N PHE A 76 8.16 -11.79 23.97
CA PHE A 76 7.60 -10.46 24.13
C PHE A 76 7.26 -9.81 22.78
N THR A 77 8.18 -9.82 21.80
CA THR A 77 7.92 -9.27 20.46
C THR A 77 6.85 -10.06 19.71
N PHE A 78 6.74 -11.36 19.95
CA PHE A 78 5.69 -12.20 19.35
C PHE A 78 4.28 -11.81 19.83
N VAL A 79 4.13 -11.46 21.11
CA VAL A 79 2.85 -11.01 21.66
C VAL A 79 2.58 -9.54 21.32
N THR A 80 3.60 -8.68 21.42
CA THR A 80 3.44 -7.24 21.20
C THR A 80 3.40 -6.85 19.73
N GLY A 81 3.96 -7.64 18.82
CA GLY A 81 3.94 -7.40 17.38
C GLY A 81 2.52 -7.32 16.80
N PRO A 82 1.65 -8.33 17.00
CA PRO A 82 0.26 -8.27 16.59
C PRO A 82 -0.52 -7.11 17.22
N VAL A 83 -0.27 -6.81 18.51
CA VAL A 83 -0.90 -5.67 19.20
C VAL A 83 -0.49 -4.34 18.57
N ALA A 84 0.80 -4.15 18.31
CA ALA A 84 1.33 -2.96 17.65
C ALA A 84 0.76 -2.80 16.22
N PHE A 85 0.65 -3.91 15.48
CA PHE A 85 0.03 -3.91 14.15
C PHE A 85 -1.45 -3.49 14.19
N LEU A 86 -2.23 -4.02 15.14
CA LEU A 86 -3.64 -3.64 15.31
C LEU A 86 -3.79 -2.16 15.70
N LEU A 87 -2.96 -1.67 16.62
CA LEU A 87 -2.93 -0.26 17.00
C LEU A 87 -2.59 0.64 15.80
N TYR A 88 -1.61 0.22 14.99
CA TYR A 88 -1.27 0.93 13.75
C TYR A 88 -2.44 0.94 12.77
N MET A 89 -3.10 -0.20 12.56
CA MET A 89 -4.25 -0.32 11.66
C MET A 89 -5.40 0.63 12.05
N ILE A 90 -5.71 0.71 13.35
CA ILE A 90 -6.74 1.62 13.87
C ILE A 90 -6.30 3.07 13.66
N SER A 91 -5.06 3.40 14.02
CA SER A 91 -4.51 4.75 13.85
C SER A 91 -4.51 5.19 12.38
N ALA A 92 -4.10 4.30 11.48
CA ALA A 92 -4.11 4.52 10.04
C ALA A 92 -5.53 4.73 9.50
N ARG A 93 -6.52 3.99 10.04
CA ARG A 93 -7.93 4.17 9.68
C ARG A 93 -8.44 5.55 10.08
N VAL A 94 -8.20 5.95 11.32
CA VAL A 94 -8.58 7.29 11.81
C VAL A 94 -7.91 8.38 10.97
N ALA A 95 -6.61 8.24 10.68
CA ALA A 95 -5.91 9.22 9.85
C ALA A 95 -6.53 9.36 8.44
N MET A 96 -6.88 8.25 7.79
CA MET A 96 -7.52 8.28 6.46
C MET A 96 -8.93 8.87 6.52
N GLU A 97 -9.71 8.56 7.55
CA GLU A 97 -11.04 9.16 7.78
C GLU A 97 -10.93 10.67 7.96
N VAL A 98 -9.95 11.16 8.73
CA VAL A 98 -9.68 12.60 8.90
C VAL A 98 -9.28 13.27 7.59
N ILE A 99 -8.36 12.64 6.83
CA ILE A 99 -7.93 13.17 5.53
C ILE A 99 -9.12 13.29 4.57
N LEU A 100 -9.94 12.23 4.47
CA LEU A 100 -11.15 12.23 3.64
C LEU A 100 -12.15 13.31 4.08
N ALA A 101 -12.38 13.46 5.39
CA ALA A 101 -13.27 14.48 5.92
C ALA A 101 -12.81 15.91 5.54
N ILE A 102 -11.50 16.18 5.64
CA ILE A 102 -10.93 17.48 5.25
C ILE A 102 -11.14 17.75 3.75
N ILE A 103 -10.88 16.75 2.91
CA ILE A 103 -11.08 16.86 1.45
C ILE A 103 -12.55 17.10 1.12
N GLU A 104 -13.44 16.36 1.75
CA GLU A 104 -14.88 16.51 1.54
C GLU A 104 -15.36 17.91 1.93
N ILE A 105 -14.89 18.46 3.04
CA ILE A 105 -15.19 19.84 3.46
C ILE A 105 -14.67 20.84 2.42
N ALA A 106 -13.45 20.67 1.94
CA ALA A 106 -12.85 21.55 0.93
C ALA A 106 -13.64 21.53 -0.39
N GLU A 107 -14.09 20.35 -0.83
CA GLU A 107 -14.94 20.22 -2.03
C GLU A 107 -16.30 20.88 -1.84
N ARG A 108 -16.94 20.70 -0.67
CA ARG A 108 -18.22 21.34 -0.32
C ARG A 108 -18.12 22.86 -0.31
N MET A 109 -17.00 23.42 0.15
CA MET A 109 -16.77 24.87 0.16
C MET A 109 -16.60 25.46 -1.24
N ARG A 110 -15.97 24.72 -2.17
CA ARG A 110 -15.73 25.17 -3.56
C ARG A 110 -16.99 25.14 -4.45
N GLN A 111 -18.01 24.38 -4.07
CA GLN A 111 -19.28 24.28 -4.81
C GLN A 111 -20.33 25.34 -4.42
N LYS A 112 -20.07 26.18 -3.43
CA LYS A 112 -20.84 27.39 -3.12
C LYS A 112 -20.29 28.59 -3.86
#